data_AF-A0A1H8B9S1-F1
#
_entry.id   AF-A0A1H8B9S1-F1
#
_cell.length_a   1.000
_cell.length_b   1.000
_cell.length_c   1.000
_cell.angle_alpha   90.00
_cell.angle_beta   90.00
_cell.angle_gamma   90.00
#
_symmetry.space_group_name_H-M   'P 1'
#
loop_
_entity.id
_entity.type
_entity.pdbx_description
1 polymer ?
#
loop_
_entity_poly.entity_id
_entity_poly.type
_entity_poly.pdbx_seq_one_letter_code
_entity_poly.pdbx_strand_id
1 'polypeptide(L)'
;MILDFFRQGHEAEAQAVPEQKASAAGRVVAWGGAGRVAWSPRDVVSLARTGFAGNPVGFRCVKMIAEAAAALPLVMQDAEQRFAMHPVLSLIKMPNPAQGRAELFEALYGQLLLTGNGYVEAVGAGGVPVELHVLRSDRMSVVPGADGWPVGYEYAVAGRKHRFDVSEGAPCICHIKSFHPQDDHYGLSPLQAAAQAADVHNAASRWSKALLDNAARPSGAIVYKGAEGHGALGSDQYDRLVAEMEVHHQGARNAGRPMLLEGGLDWKPMGFSPSDMEFQKTKESAAREIALAFGVPPMLLGIPGDATFANYQEANRAFYRLTVLPLRCCAR
;
A
#
# COMPACT_ATOMS: atom_id res chain seq x y z
N MET A 1 48.92 11.66 77.53
CA MET A 1 49.01 12.61 76.39
C MET A 1 47.70 12.44 75.61
N ILE A 2 46.57 12.91 76.14
CA ILE A 2 45.99 14.28 76.11
C ILE A 2 45.37 14.63 74.74
N LEU A 3 44.03 14.60 74.74
CA LEU A 3 43.05 15.49 74.08
C LEU A 3 42.73 15.37 72.57
N ASP A 4 41.48 14.97 72.32
CA ASP A 4 40.56 15.56 71.32
C ASP A 4 40.53 17.10 71.42
N PHE A 5 40.36 17.81 70.29
CA PHE A 5 39.34 18.87 70.09
C PHE A 5 39.63 19.70 68.81
N PHE A 6 38.66 19.69 67.88
CA PHE A 6 38.21 20.78 66.99
C PHE A 6 39.21 21.53 66.10
N ARG A 7 39.04 21.36 64.78
CA ARG A 7 38.77 22.50 63.88
C ARG A 7 38.00 22.08 62.64
N GLN A 8 36.83 22.71 62.49
CA GLN A 8 35.93 22.66 61.34
C GLN A 8 36.65 23.15 60.07
N GLY A 9 36.39 22.46 58.96
CA GLY A 9 36.64 22.93 57.60
C GLY A 9 35.66 22.20 56.69
N HIS A 10 34.69 22.94 56.19
CA HIS A 10 33.69 22.52 55.22
C HIS A 10 34.31 21.75 54.05
N GLU A 11 33.72 20.61 53.67
CA GLU A 11 33.48 20.29 52.26
C GLU A 11 32.38 19.24 52.18
N ALA A 12 31.24 19.68 51.67
CA ALA A 12 30.02 18.92 51.53
C ALA A 12 30.22 17.73 50.59
N GLU A 13 29.59 16.60 50.92
CA GLU A 13 29.37 15.47 50.03
C GLU A 13 28.77 15.99 48.71
N ALA A 14 29.60 16.03 47.66
CA ALA A 14 29.15 16.27 46.30
C ALA A 14 28.37 15.04 45.85
N GLN A 15 27.05 15.05 46.09
CA GLN A 15 26.09 14.19 45.42
C GLN A 15 26.34 14.29 43.91
N ALA A 16 26.70 13.15 43.30
CA ALA A 16 26.80 13.02 41.86
C ALA A 16 25.42 13.25 41.24
N VAL A 17 25.16 14.49 40.82
CA VAL A 17 24.03 14.84 39.98
C VAL A 17 24.26 14.14 38.63
N PRO A 18 23.40 13.21 38.19
CA PRO A 18 23.57 12.63 36.87
C PRO A 18 23.32 13.75 35.86
N GLU A 19 24.34 14.03 35.05
CA GLU A 19 24.30 14.99 33.96
C GLU A 19 23.20 14.58 32.97
N GLN A 20 21.99 15.10 33.15
CA GLN A 20 20.92 14.95 32.18
C GLN A 20 21.32 15.78 30.96
N LYS A 21 21.81 15.11 29.92
CA LYS A 21 21.91 15.67 28.57
C LYS A 21 20.51 16.06 28.09
N ALA A 22 20.12 17.29 28.40
CA ALA A 22 18.92 17.95 27.91
C ALA A 22 19.16 18.40 26.45
N SER A 23 19.02 17.46 25.52
CA SER A 23 18.69 17.80 24.14
C SER A 23 17.26 17.32 23.87
N ALA A 24 16.31 18.24 23.93
CA ALA A 24 14.93 18.01 23.50
C ALA A 24 14.84 17.67 22.00
N ALA A 25 15.89 17.94 21.22
CA ALA A 25 15.99 17.58 19.80
C ALA A 25 16.66 16.19 19.58
N GLY A 26 17.37 15.64 20.55
CA GLY A 26 18.02 14.32 20.45
C GLY A 26 17.04 13.16 20.40
N ARG A 27 15.80 13.34 20.88
CA ARG A 27 14.71 12.37 20.71
C ARG A 27 14.00 12.46 19.36
N VAL A 28 14.25 13.50 18.57
CA VAL A 28 13.60 13.73 17.26
C VAL A 28 14.50 13.33 16.08
N VAL A 29 15.80 13.17 16.31
CA VAL A 29 16.71 12.48 15.38
C VAL A 29 17.02 11.07 15.90
N ALA A 30 16.00 10.39 16.43
CA ALA A 30 16.01 8.95 16.39
C ALA A 30 15.84 8.58 14.91
N TRP A 31 16.91 8.05 14.30
CA TRP A 31 16.85 7.31 13.05
C TRP A 31 15.70 6.30 13.15
N GLY A 32 14.52 6.69 12.65
CA GLY A 32 13.35 5.84 12.62
C GLY A 32 13.60 4.74 11.61
N GLY A 33 14.02 3.57 12.08
CA GLY A 33 13.86 2.32 11.33
C GLY A 33 15.11 1.64 10.80
N ALA A 34 16.31 1.86 11.35
CA ALA A 34 17.39 0.91 11.13
C ALA A 34 17.18 -0.33 12.01
N GLY A 35 16.30 -1.26 11.58
CA GLY A 35 16.26 -2.63 12.11
C GLY A 35 14.94 -3.17 12.68
N ARG A 36 13.84 -2.41 12.72
CA ARG A 36 12.51 -2.96 13.05
C ARG A 36 11.64 -3.05 11.80
N VAL A 37 11.15 -4.23 11.49
CA VAL A 37 10.16 -4.45 10.42
C VAL A 37 8.86 -3.77 10.84
N ALA A 38 8.51 -2.66 10.17
CA ALA A 38 7.27 -1.94 10.41
C ALA A 38 6.23 -2.36 9.37
N TRP A 39 5.24 -3.15 9.79
CA TRP A 39 4.07 -3.47 8.99
C TRP A 39 3.03 -2.36 9.09
N SER A 40 2.27 -2.13 8.01
CA SER A 40 1.16 -1.18 8.08
C SER A 40 0.04 -1.73 8.98
N PRO A 41 -0.67 -0.84 9.70
CA PRO A 41 -1.87 -1.23 10.44
C PRO A 41 -2.87 -1.95 9.53
N ARG A 42 -3.52 -2.99 10.08
CA ARG A 42 -4.48 -3.84 9.34
C ARG A 42 -5.91 -3.30 9.39
N ASP A 43 -6.09 -2.02 9.72
CA ASP A 43 -7.38 -1.36 9.64
C ASP A 43 -7.73 -1.00 8.19
N VAL A 44 -9.02 -1.00 7.90
CA VAL A 44 -9.57 -0.81 6.55
C VAL A 44 -9.11 0.50 5.92
N VAL A 45 -9.05 1.58 6.71
CA VAL A 45 -8.70 2.93 6.22
C VAL A 45 -7.22 3.00 5.85
N SER A 46 -6.34 2.48 6.70
CA SER A 46 -4.91 2.39 6.42
C SER A 46 -4.63 1.52 5.21
N LEU A 47 -5.27 0.34 5.10
CA LEU A 47 -5.11 -0.56 3.96
C LEU A 47 -5.58 0.08 2.65
N ALA A 48 -6.71 0.78 2.65
CA ALA A 48 -7.14 1.52 1.45
C ALA A 48 -6.12 2.60 1.05
N ARG A 49 -5.52 3.29 2.02
CA ARG A 49 -4.50 4.31 1.74
C ARG A 49 -3.20 3.69 1.21
N THR A 50 -2.69 2.64 1.84
CA THR A 50 -1.38 2.05 1.49
C THR A 50 -1.47 1.11 0.29
N GLY A 51 -2.53 0.32 0.20
CA GLY A 51 -2.70 -0.75 -0.78
C GLY A 51 -3.49 -0.37 -2.03
N PHE A 52 -4.37 0.65 -1.96
CA PHE A 52 -5.07 1.17 -3.14
C PHE A 52 -4.50 2.51 -3.60
N ALA A 53 -4.51 3.55 -2.75
CA ALA A 53 -4.04 4.88 -3.19
C ALA A 53 -2.50 4.96 -3.36
N GLY A 54 -1.75 4.24 -2.52
CA GLY A 54 -0.29 4.26 -2.51
C GLY A 54 0.39 3.23 -3.40
N ASN A 55 -0.33 2.20 -3.87
CA ASN A 55 0.24 1.10 -4.65
C ASN A 55 -0.43 0.99 -6.03
N PRO A 56 0.30 1.17 -7.14
CA PRO A 56 -0.27 1.13 -8.48
C PRO A 56 -0.81 -0.26 -8.87
N VAL A 57 -0.23 -1.34 -8.34
CA VAL A 57 -0.68 -2.72 -8.63
C VAL A 57 -2.04 -2.96 -7.99
N GLY A 58 -2.18 -2.64 -6.70
CA GLY A 58 -3.45 -2.77 -5.98
C GLY A 58 -4.54 -1.86 -6.57
N PHE A 59 -4.20 -0.61 -6.89
CA PHE A 59 -5.08 0.31 -7.61
C PHE A 59 -5.60 -0.30 -8.91
N ARG A 60 -4.70 -0.79 -9.77
CA ARG A 60 -5.07 -1.31 -11.08
C ARG A 60 -5.89 -2.59 -10.98
N CYS A 61 -5.60 -3.48 -10.03
CA CYS A 61 -6.38 -4.70 -9.81
C CYS A 61 -7.84 -4.36 -9.47
N VAL A 62 -8.06 -3.52 -8.45
CA VAL A 62 -9.40 -3.13 -8.01
C VAL A 62 -10.16 -2.44 -9.14
N LYS A 63 -9.53 -1.46 -9.79
CA LYS A 63 -10.15 -0.70 -10.88
C LYS A 63 -10.53 -1.60 -12.06
N MET A 64 -9.63 -2.50 -12.49
CA MET A 64 -9.90 -3.42 -13.60
C MET A 64 -11.07 -4.36 -13.30
N ILE A 65 -11.14 -4.91 -12.09
CA ILE A 65 -12.25 -5.80 -11.70
C ILE A 65 -13.56 -5.01 -11.61
N ALA A 66 -13.54 -3.85 -10.96
CA ALA A 66 -14.74 -3.02 -10.76
C ALA A 66 -15.32 -2.51 -12.09
N GLU A 67 -14.47 -1.98 -12.98
CA GLU A 67 -14.88 -1.54 -14.33
C GLU A 67 -15.39 -2.72 -15.18
N ALA A 68 -14.69 -3.86 -15.16
CA ALA A 68 -15.09 -5.05 -15.91
C ALA A 68 -16.44 -5.60 -15.43
N ALA A 69 -16.65 -5.65 -14.11
CA ALA A 69 -17.90 -6.13 -13.51
C ALA A 69 -19.07 -5.16 -13.78
N ALA A 70 -18.81 -3.85 -13.74
CA ALA A 70 -19.80 -2.81 -14.05
C ALA A 70 -20.18 -2.78 -15.54
N ALA A 71 -19.24 -3.10 -16.44
CA ALA A 71 -19.47 -3.13 -17.88
C ALA A 71 -20.43 -4.24 -18.32
N LEU A 72 -20.53 -5.34 -17.56
CA LEU A 72 -21.37 -6.47 -17.96
C LEU A 72 -22.86 -6.09 -18.02
N PRO A 73 -23.60 -6.56 -19.05
CA PRO A 73 -25.04 -6.29 -19.17
C PRO A 73 -25.83 -7.10 -18.15
N LEU A 74 -26.93 -6.54 -17.65
CA LEU A 74 -27.88 -7.22 -16.76
C LEU A 74 -29.04 -7.77 -17.59
N VAL A 75 -29.50 -8.96 -17.26
CA VAL A 75 -30.70 -9.56 -17.85
C VAL A 75 -31.71 -9.73 -16.73
N MET A 76 -32.84 -9.04 -16.83
CA MET A 76 -33.98 -9.23 -15.94
C MET A 76 -34.84 -10.35 -16.49
N GLN A 77 -35.11 -11.36 -15.68
CA GLN A 77 -35.93 -12.50 -16.07
C GLN A 77 -36.62 -13.10 -14.83
N ASP A 78 -37.82 -13.62 -15.01
CA ASP A 78 -38.47 -14.52 -14.05
C ASP A 78 -38.34 -15.98 -14.52
N ALA A 79 -39.20 -16.87 -14.04
CA ALA A 79 -39.21 -18.27 -14.44
C ALA A 79 -39.74 -18.50 -15.88
N GLU A 80 -40.51 -17.56 -16.43
CA GLU A 80 -41.28 -17.73 -17.66
C GLU A 80 -40.74 -16.89 -18.82
N GLN A 81 -40.22 -15.70 -18.54
CA GLN A 81 -39.85 -14.73 -19.55
C GLN A 81 -38.72 -13.78 -19.15
N ARG A 82 -38.12 -13.17 -20.16
CA ARG A 82 -37.14 -12.08 -20.01
C ARG A 82 -37.84 -10.74 -20.17
N PHE A 83 -37.63 -9.85 -19.21
CA PHE A 83 -38.18 -8.50 -19.25
C PHE A 83 -37.23 -7.56 -19.96
N ALA A 84 -37.66 -7.01 -21.10
CA ALA A 84 -36.93 -5.93 -21.79
C ALA A 84 -37.11 -4.58 -21.07
N MET A 85 -38.25 -4.36 -20.42
CA MET A 85 -38.58 -3.16 -19.66
C MET A 85 -39.13 -3.56 -18.29
N HIS A 86 -38.53 -3.04 -17.22
CA HIS A 86 -38.97 -3.27 -15.85
C HIS A 86 -38.57 -2.07 -14.98
N PRO A 87 -39.38 -1.65 -13.98
CA PRO A 87 -39.05 -0.52 -13.11
C PRO A 87 -37.65 -0.62 -12.46
N VAL A 88 -37.25 -1.83 -12.07
CA VAL A 88 -35.92 -2.11 -11.51
C VAL A 88 -34.79 -1.88 -12.54
N LEU A 89 -35.02 -2.22 -13.83
CA LEU A 89 -34.02 -1.94 -14.87
C LEU A 89 -33.84 -0.43 -15.09
N SER A 90 -34.94 0.32 -15.03
CA SER A 90 -34.91 1.79 -15.08
C SER A 90 -34.17 2.38 -13.89
N LEU A 91 -34.45 1.88 -12.68
CA LEU A 91 -33.76 2.29 -11.46
C LEU A 91 -32.26 2.00 -11.54
N ILE A 92 -31.85 0.79 -11.95
CA ILE A 92 -30.42 0.46 -12.05
C ILE A 92 -29.72 1.29 -13.14
N LYS A 93 -30.43 1.70 -14.20
CA LYS A 93 -29.86 2.55 -15.25
C LYS A 93 -29.50 3.95 -14.72
N MET A 94 -30.38 4.53 -13.90
CA MET A 94 -30.22 5.83 -13.25
C MET A 94 -30.53 5.69 -11.76
N PRO A 95 -29.58 5.19 -10.95
CA PRO A 95 -29.82 4.85 -9.54
C PRO A 95 -30.01 6.06 -8.65
N ASN A 96 -29.37 7.17 -8.97
CA ASN A 96 -29.55 8.45 -8.30
C ASN A 96 -29.24 9.60 -9.28
N PRO A 97 -29.54 10.86 -8.96
CA PRO A 97 -29.29 11.99 -9.86
C PRO A 97 -27.81 12.26 -10.16
N ALA A 98 -26.90 11.70 -9.37
CA ALA A 98 -25.47 12.01 -9.40
C ALA A 98 -24.62 10.95 -10.12
N GLN A 99 -25.10 9.71 -10.21
CA GLN A 99 -24.32 8.56 -10.66
C GLN A 99 -25.08 7.74 -11.69
N GLY A 100 -24.36 7.28 -12.71
CA GLY A 100 -24.89 6.31 -13.66
C GLY A 100 -24.78 4.86 -13.16
N ARG A 101 -25.37 3.93 -13.91
CA ARG A 101 -25.23 2.47 -13.66
C ARG A 101 -23.80 2.00 -13.43
N ALA A 102 -22.89 2.41 -14.32
CA ALA A 102 -21.50 1.94 -14.28
C ALA A 102 -20.79 2.41 -13.01
N GLU A 103 -20.98 3.68 -12.64
CA GLU A 103 -20.37 4.31 -11.47
C GLU A 103 -20.91 3.72 -10.16
N LEU A 104 -22.21 3.41 -10.09
CA LEU A 104 -22.80 2.73 -8.93
C LEU A 104 -22.16 1.36 -8.69
N PHE A 105 -22.06 0.53 -9.74
CA PHE A 105 -21.46 -0.78 -9.62
C PHE A 105 -19.95 -0.70 -9.37
N GLU A 106 -19.24 0.23 -10.00
CA GLU A 106 -17.82 0.45 -9.74
C GLU A 106 -17.58 0.82 -8.27
N ALA A 107 -18.40 1.71 -7.70
CA ALA A 107 -18.34 2.06 -6.29
C ALA A 107 -18.63 0.86 -5.39
N LEU A 108 -19.68 0.07 -5.69
CA LEU A 108 -20.08 -1.10 -4.92
C LEU A 108 -19.00 -2.19 -4.91
N TYR A 109 -18.51 -2.59 -6.09
CA TYR A 109 -17.44 -3.57 -6.21
C TYR A 109 -16.13 -3.04 -5.62
N GLY A 110 -15.87 -1.73 -5.73
CA GLY A 110 -14.76 -1.09 -5.03
C GLY A 110 -14.83 -1.30 -3.52
N GLN A 111 -15.98 -1.08 -2.89
CA GLN A 111 -16.14 -1.32 -1.44
C GLN A 111 -15.94 -2.80 -1.08
N LEU A 112 -16.49 -3.72 -1.87
CA LEU A 112 -16.33 -5.17 -1.67
C LEU A 112 -14.86 -5.60 -1.76
N LEU A 113 -14.11 -5.13 -2.76
CA LEU A 113 -12.71 -5.52 -2.97
C LEU A 113 -11.76 -4.89 -1.94
N LEU A 114 -12.06 -3.67 -1.47
CA LEU A 114 -11.24 -2.95 -0.50
C LEU A 114 -11.51 -3.39 0.93
N THR A 115 -12.78 -3.54 1.29
CA THR A 115 -13.25 -3.70 2.69
C THR A 115 -13.95 -5.03 2.95
N GLY A 116 -14.21 -5.84 1.92
CA GLY A 116 -14.94 -7.10 2.03
C GLY A 116 -16.46 -6.95 2.11
N ASN A 117 -16.95 -5.71 2.23
CA ASN A 117 -18.35 -5.38 2.49
C ASN A 117 -18.84 -4.33 1.48
N GLY A 118 -20.05 -4.52 0.95
CA GLY A 118 -20.75 -3.55 0.12
C GLY A 118 -22.12 -3.24 0.72
N TYR A 119 -22.47 -1.96 0.83
CA TYR A 119 -23.76 -1.52 1.36
C TYR A 119 -24.49 -0.70 0.30
N VAL A 120 -25.72 -1.08 0.00
CA VAL A 120 -26.62 -0.32 -0.87
C VAL A 120 -27.84 0.09 -0.06
N GLU A 121 -28.00 1.40 0.12
CA GLU A 121 -29.20 2.00 0.69
C GLU A 121 -30.26 2.16 -0.41
N ALA A 122 -31.46 1.68 -0.13
CA ALA A 122 -32.64 1.81 -0.98
C ALA A 122 -33.60 2.82 -0.37
N VAL A 123 -33.77 3.96 -1.03
CA VAL A 123 -34.66 5.03 -0.57
C VAL A 123 -36.00 4.93 -1.30
N GLY A 124 -37.10 4.78 -0.57
CA GLY A 124 -38.44 4.75 -1.15
C GLY A 124 -39.53 4.40 -0.14
N ALA A 125 -40.76 4.79 -0.43
CA ALA A 125 -41.93 4.44 0.37
C ALA A 125 -42.60 3.20 -0.23
N GLY A 126 -42.33 2.01 0.35
CA GLY A 126 -43.06 0.76 0.12
C GLY A 126 -43.23 0.32 -1.35
N GLY A 127 -42.32 -0.52 -1.86
CA GLY A 127 -42.37 -1.06 -3.22
C GLY A 127 -40.99 -1.07 -3.88
N VAL A 128 -40.94 -0.73 -5.18
CA VAL A 128 -39.66 -0.53 -5.86
C VAL A 128 -39.04 0.78 -5.35
N PRO A 129 -37.80 0.78 -4.85
CA PRO A 129 -37.15 2.00 -4.37
C PRO A 129 -36.98 3.04 -5.48
N VAL A 130 -36.94 4.31 -5.09
CA VAL A 130 -36.78 5.45 -6.00
C VAL A 130 -35.30 5.73 -6.24
N GLU A 131 -34.46 5.54 -5.22
CA GLU A 131 -33.01 5.79 -5.33
C GLU A 131 -32.20 4.67 -4.68
N LEU A 132 -30.99 4.48 -5.23
CA LEU A 132 -29.97 3.59 -4.70
C LEU A 132 -28.68 4.37 -4.41
N HIS A 133 -28.17 4.24 -3.20
CA HIS A 133 -26.92 4.88 -2.77
C HIS A 133 -25.94 3.85 -2.24
N VAL A 134 -24.71 3.84 -2.76
CA VAL A 134 -23.64 3.00 -2.20
C VAL A 134 -23.05 3.70 -0.99
N LEU A 135 -23.24 3.10 0.18
CA LEU A 135 -22.67 3.61 1.42
C LEU A 135 -21.26 3.06 1.59
N ARG A 136 -20.34 3.93 2.04
CA ARG A 136 -18.95 3.52 2.25
C ARG A 136 -18.85 2.64 3.50
N SER A 137 -18.17 1.51 3.34
CA SER A 137 -18.07 0.49 4.39
C SER A 137 -17.16 0.90 5.54
N ASP A 138 -16.25 1.87 5.35
CA ASP A 138 -15.35 2.37 6.40
C ASP A 138 -16.07 3.12 7.52
N ARG A 139 -17.32 3.55 7.27
CA ARG A 139 -18.14 4.33 8.20
C ARG A 139 -19.37 3.57 8.67
N MET A 140 -19.51 2.32 8.27
CA MET A 140 -20.64 1.48 8.60
C MET A 140 -20.27 0.51 9.71
N SER A 141 -21.19 0.28 10.64
CA SER A 141 -21.03 -0.70 11.70
C SER A 141 -22.32 -1.48 11.89
N VAL A 142 -22.20 -2.80 12.02
CA VAL A 142 -23.33 -3.68 12.30
C VAL A 142 -23.70 -3.57 13.77
N VAL A 143 -25.00 -3.45 14.05
CA VAL A 143 -25.55 -3.54 15.40
C VAL A 143 -26.15 -4.93 15.57
N PRO A 144 -25.46 -5.86 16.25
CA PRO A 144 -25.99 -7.19 16.51
C PRO A 144 -27.16 -7.11 17.50
N GLY A 145 -28.21 -7.88 17.24
CA GLY A 145 -29.33 -8.09 18.15
C GLY A 145 -29.00 -9.07 19.28
N ALA A 146 -30.00 -9.31 20.13
CA ALA A 146 -29.90 -10.30 21.20
C ALA A 146 -29.61 -11.72 20.67
N ASP A 147 -30.08 -12.04 19.47
CA ASP A 147 -29.91 -13.34 18.81
C ASP A 147 -28.64 -13.44 17.95
N GLY A 148 -27.77 -12.43 17.96
CA GLY A 148 -26.55 -12.36 17.15
C GLY A 148 -26.77 -11.94 15.69
N TRP A 149 -28.01 -11.93 15.20
CA TRP A 149 -28.36 -11.40 13.88
C TRP A 149 -28.30 -9.86 13.85
N PRO A 150 -27.91 -9.23 12.72
CA PRO A 150 -27.97 -7.78 12.56
C PRO A 150 -29.39 -7.23 12.76
N VAL A 151 -29.58 -6.39 13.77
CA VAL A 151 -30.86 -5.68 14.02
C VAL A 151 -30.83 -4.28 13.41
N GLY A 152 -29.64 -3.77 13.10
CA GLY A 152 -29.49 -2.51 12.39
C GLY A 152 -28.08 -2.25 11.90
N TYR A 153 -27.95 -1.17 11.16
CA TYR A 153 -26.67 -0.64 10.72
C TYR A 153 -26.51 0.79 11.22
N GLU A 154 -25.32 1.14 11.68
CA GLU A 154 -24.97 2.49 12.10
C GLU A 154 -23.98 3.10 11.11
N TYR A 155 -24.34 4.24 10.53
CA TYR A 155 -23.48 5.02 9.64
C TYR A 155 -22.98 6.27 10.36
N ALA A 156 -21.66 6.34 10.59
CA ALA A 156 -21.02 7.41 11.34
C ALA A 156 -20.32 8.42 10.41
N VAL A 157 -20.78 9.68 10.40
CA VAL A 157 -20.17 10.77 9.63
C VAL A 157 -20.01 12.00 10.50
N ALA A 158 -18.77 12.50 10.61
CA ALA A 158 -18.44 13.76 11.28
C ALA A 158 -19.05 13.87 12.70
N GLY A 159 -18.98 12.77 13.48
CA GLY A 159 -19.49 12.71 14.85
C GLY A 159 -21.00 12.49 14.98
N ARG A 160 -21.75 12.44 13.86
CA ARG A 160 -23.16 12.06 13.85
C ARG A 160 -23.31 10.60 13.44
N LYS A 161 -24.20 9.89 14.12
CA LYS A 161 -24.53 8.49 13.86
C LYS A 161 -25.97 8.42 13.35
N HIS A 162 -26.15 7.85 12.16
CA HIS A 162 -27.46 7.53 11.64
C HIS A 162 -27.69 6.03 11.78
N ARG A 163 -28.79 5.65 12.45
CA ARG A 163 -29.14 4.25 12.64
C ARG A 163 -30.21 3.86 11.64
N PHE A 164 -29.93 2.81 10.89
CA PHE A 164 -30.88 2.13 10.04
C PHE A 164 -31.40 0.91 10.79
N ASP A 165 -32.71 0.89 11.00
CA ASP A 165 -33.37 -0.25 11.62
C ASP A 165 -33.70 -1.29 10.55
N VAL A 166 -33.41 -2.55 10.84
CA VAL A 166 -33.65 -3.71 9.95
C VAL A 166 -34.64 -4.68 10.60
N SER A 167 -35.12 -4.39 11.81
CA SER A 167 -36.04 -5.27 12.55
C SER A 167 -37.47 -5.27 12.02
N GLU A 168 -37.94 -4.18 11.42
CA GLU A 168 -39.32 -4.04 10.94
C GLU A 168 -39.38 -3.60 9.47
N GLY A 169 -39.93 -4.45 8.60
CA GLY A 169 -40.22 -4.13 7.19
C GLY A 169 -39.20 -4.65 6.17
N ALA A 170 -39.32 -4.18 4.91
CA ALA A 170 -38.33 -4.48 3.87
C ALA A 170 -37.00 -3.79 4.22
N PRO A 171 -35.86 -4.51 4.22
CA PRO A 171 -34.59 -3.93 4.65
C PRO A 171 -34.22 -2.75 3.75
N CYS A 172 -34.03 -1.58 4.37
CA CYS A 172 -33.58 -0.37 3.67
C CYS A 172 -32.13 -0.47 3.18
N ILE A 173 -31.36 -1.44 3.71
CA ILE A 173 -29.96 -1.67 3.35
C ILE A 173 -29.77 -3.11 2.87
N CYS A 174 -29.19 -3.25 1.68
CA CYS A 174 -28.64 -4.50 1.20
C CYS A 174 -27.15 -4.58 1.57
N HIS A 175 -26.79 -5.54 2.43
CA HIS A 175 -25.40 -5.81 2.80
C HIS A 175 -24.88 -7.03 2.05
N ILE A 176 -23.97 -6.77 1.12
CA ILE A 176 -23.26 -7.80 0.36
C ILE A 176 -21.95 -8.08 1.08
N LYS A 177 -21.74 -9.36 1.41
CA LYS A 177 -20.55 -9.82 2.16
C LYS A 177 -19.71 -10.74 1.29
N SER A 178 -18.40 -10.51 1.32
CA SER A 178 -17.43 -11.53 0.91
C SER A 178 -17.39 -12.65 1.96
N PHE A 179 -16.97 -13.84 1.59
CA PHE A 179 -16.84 -14.95 2.55
C PHE A 179 -15.77 -14.63 3.59
N HIS A 180 -16.09 -14.79 4.88
CA HIS A 180 -15.14 -14.69 5.98
C HIS A 180 -15.28 -15.94 6.87
N PRO A 181 -14.19 -16.68 7.14
CA PRO A 181 -14.27 -17.92 7.92
C PRO A 181 -14.30 -17.71 9.45
N GLN A 182 -13.90 -16.53 9.94
CA GLN A 182 -13.75 -16.23 11.37
C GLN A 182 -14.67 -15.11 11.89
N ASP A 183 -15.50 -14.52 11.03
CA ASP A 183 -16.34 -13.37 11.36
C ASP A 183 -17.70 -13.61 10.69
N ASP A 184 -18.76 -13.52 11.49
CA ASP A 184 -20.13 -13.81 11.05
C ASP A 184 -20.79 -12.56 10.45
N HIS A 185 -20.30 -11.37 10.81
CA HIS A 185 -20.91 -10.09 10.47
C HIS A 185 -20.25 -9.43 9.26
N TYR A 186 -18.94 -9.57 9.07
CA TYR A 186 -18.19 -8.90 8.01
C TYR A 186 -17.52 -9.84 7.01
N GLY A 187 -17.31 -9.37 5.79
CA GLY A 187 -16.57 -10.10 4.76
C GLY A 187 -15.07 -9.86 4.80
N LEU A 188 -14.29 -10.84 4.31
CA LEU A 188 -12.83 -10.72 4.18
C LEU A 188 -12.48 -10.03 2.85
N SER A 189 -11.69 -8.95 2.90
CA SER A 189 -11.24 -8.28 1.69
C SER A 189 -10.01 -8.97 1.08
N PRO A 190 -9.95 -9.13 -0.26
CA PRO A 190 -8.72 -9.59 -0.94
C PRO A 190 -7.52 -8.69 -0.62
N LEU A 191 -7.75 -7.40 -0.40
CA LEU A 191 -6.71 -6.45 0.00
C LEU A 191 -6.10 -6.80 1.36
N GLN A 192 -6.91 -7.24 2.33
CA GLN A 192 -6.44 -7.65 3.65
C GLN A 192 -5.57 -8.92 3.56
N ALA A 193 -5.93 -9.87 2.70
CA ALA A 193 -5.10 -11.03 2.41
C ALA A 193 -3.76 -10.64 1.74
N ALA A 194 -3.80 -9.67 0.82
CA ALA A 194 -2.62 -9.17 0.10
C ALA A 194 -1.75 -8.18 0.89
N ALA A 195 -2.15 -7.78 2.10
CA ALA A 195 -1.58 -6.59 2.73
C ALA A 195 -0.09 -6.74 3.10
N GLN A 196 0.41 -7.97 3.34
CA GLN A 196 1.87 -8.20 3.51
C GLN A 196 2.63 -7.95 2.20
N ALA A 197 2.14 -8.49 1.08
CA ALA A 197 2.74 -8.27 -0.23
C ALA A 197 2.67 -6.79 -0.64
N ALA A 198 1.57 -6.10 -0.31
CA ALA A 198 1.44 -4.66 -0.53
C ALA A 198 2.49 -3.85 0.24
N ASP A 199 2.74 -4.19 1.51
CA ASP A 199 3.77 -3.55 2.33
C ASP A 199 5.18 -3.78 1.76
N VAL A 200 5.50 -5.00 1.33
CA VAL A 200 6.79 -5.33 0.69
C VAL A 200 6.99 -4.54 -0.59
N HIS A 201 5.99 -4.53 -1.48
CA HIS A 201 6.05 -3.78 -2.74
C HIS A 201 6.24 -2.26 -2.51
N ASN A 202 5.51 -1.71 -1.55
CA ASN A 202 5.60 -0.30 -1.18
C ASN A 202 6.94 0.04 -0.54
N ALA A 203 7.46 -0.82 0.34
CA ALA A 203 8.77 -0.66 0.96
C ALA A 203 9.89 -0.71 -0.08
N ALA A 204 9.88 -1.69 -0.99
CA ALA A 204 10.85 -1.79 -2.08
C ALA A 204 10.84 -0.57 -3.00
N SER A 205 9.64 -0.02 -3.28
CA SER A 205 9.50 1.20 -4.07
C SER A 205 10.04 2.44 -3.35
N ARG A 206 9.75 2.58 -2.04
CA ARG A 206 10.33 3.64 -1.21
C ARG A 206 11.84 3.52 -1.08
N TRP A 207 12.36 2.30 -0.93
CA TRP A 207 13.79 2.02 -0.90
C TRP A 207 14.45 2.46 -2.20
N SER A 208 13.90 2.07 -3.35
CA SER A 208 14.41 2.45 -4.66
C SER A 208 14.42 3.96 -4.85
N LYS A 209 13.35 4.65 -4.43
CA LYS A 209 13.29 6.11 -4.44
C LYS A 209 14.34 6.73 -3.52
N ALA A 210 14.42 6.29 -2.27
CA ALA A 210 15.39 6.79 -1.31
C ALA A 210 16.82 6.54 -1.77
N LEU A 211 17.07 5.40 -2.43
CA LEU A 211 18.36 5.13 -3.05
C LEU A 211 18.67 6.18 -4.12
N LEU A 212 17.74 6.48 -5.03
CA LEU A 212 17.94 7.49 -6.08
C LEU A 212 18.08 8.91 -5.51
N ASP A 213 17.26 9.29 -4.53
CA ASP A 213 17.28 10.61 -3.89
C ASP A 213 18.60 10.83 -3.12
N ASN A 214 19.15 9.76 -2.52
CA ASN A 214 20.43 9.78 -1.80
C ASN A 214 21.62 9.33 -2.66
N ALA A 215 21.41 9.02 -3.96
CA ALA A 215 22.45 8.54 -4.88
C ALA A 215 23.35 9.67 -5.39
N ALA A 216 23.84 10.50 -4.48
CA ALA A 216 25.22 10.97 -4.58
C ALA A 216 26.20 9.80 -4.31
N ARG A 217 25.99 8.65 -4.99
CA ARG A 217 26.90 7.51 -4.91
C ARG A 217 28.10 7.85 -5.79
N PRO A 218 29.30 8.03 -5.23
CA PRO A 218 30.50 8.19 -6.05
C PRO A 218 30.67 6.92 -6.88
N SER A 219 31.00 7.05 -8.17
CA SER A 219 31.22 5.93 -9.10
C SER A 219 32.38 5.00 -8.66
N GLY A 220 33.25 5.52 -7.79
CA GLY A 220 34.25 4.79 -7.05
C GLY A 220 34.96 5.71 -6.08
N ALA A 221 35.80 5.14 -5.24
CA ALA A 221 36.66 5.90 -4.34
C ALA A 221 38.12 5.60 -4.70
N ILE A 222 38.92 6.65 -4.81
CA ILE A 222 40.38 6.53 -4.86
C ILE A 222 40.86 6.45 -3.41
N VAL A 223 41.47 5.32 -3.06
CA VAL A 223 42.08 5.12 -1.76
C VAL A 223 43.59 5.28 -1.94
N TYR A 224 44.16 6.31 -1.32
CA TYR A 224 45.60 6.49 -1.28
C TYR A 224 46.19 5.79 -0.05
N LYS A 225 47.13 4.86 -0.27
CA LYS A 225 47.93 4.22 0.78
C LYS A 225 49.38 4.61 0.60
N GLY A 226 49.88 5.51 1.45
CA GLY A 226 51.30 5.87 1.47
C GLY A 226 52.20 4.70 1.89
N ALA A 227 53.53 4.91 1.82
CA ALA A 227 54.55 3.88 2.10
C ALA A 227 54.45 3.22 3.49
N GLU A 228 53.79 3.87 4.47
CA GLU A 228 53.53 3.35 5.82
C GLU A 228 52.04 3.17 6.14
N GLY A 229 51.18 3.02 5.11
CA GLY A 229 49.76 2.70 5.29
C GLY A 229 48.84 3.89 5.66
N HIS A 230 49.41 5.02 6.05
CA HIS A 230 48.69 6.28 6.32
C HIS A 230 49.48 7.45 5.74
N GLY A 231 49.07 7.92 4.56
CA GLY A 231 49.64 9.12 3.94
C GLY A 231 48.51 10.02 3.48
N ALA A 232 48.63 11.33 3.70
CA ALA A 232 47.78 12.31 3.05
C ALA A 232 48.49 12.83 1.78
N LEU A 233 47.74 13.10 0.72
CA LEU A 233 48.27 13.78 -0.45
C LEU A 233 48.56 15.25 -0.08
N GLY A 234 49.67 15.81 -0.58
CA GLY A 234 49.88 17.25 -0.50
C GLY A 234 48.80 18.00 -1.29
N SER A 235 48.46 19.23 -0.90
CA SER A 235 47.43 20.05 -1.58
C SER A 235 47.64 20.11 -3.09
N ASP A 236 48.88 20.34 -3.53
CA ASP A 236 49.23 20.47 -4.94
C ASP A 236 49.06 19.15 -5.72
N GLN A 237 49.20 18.00 -5.04
CA GLN A 237 48.99 16.68 -5.65
C GLN A 237 47.50 16.35 -5.72
N TYR A 238 46.74 16.72 -4.68
CA TYR A 238 45.29 16.57 -4.66
C TYR A 238 44.62 17.38 -5.77
N ASP A 239 44.99 18.66 -5.92
CA ASP A 239 44.40 19.54 -6.94
C ASP A 239 44.71 19.07 -8.36
N ARG A 240 45.92 18.56 -8.60
CA ARG A 240 46.29 17.93 -9.88
C ARG A 240 45.46 16.67 -10.17
N LEU A 241 45.29 15.80 -9.17
CA LEU A 241 44.51 14.58 -9.31
C LEU A 241 43.03 14.88 -9.60
N VAL A 242 42.47 15.88 -8.92
CA VAL A 242 41.08 16.34 -9.17
C VAL A 242 40.94 16.89 -10.59
N ALA A 243 41.86 17.75 -11.02
CA ALA A 243 41.84 18.32 -12.37
C ALA A 243 41.97 17.24 -13.46
N GLU A 244 42.87 16.27 -13.28
CA GLU A 244 43.05 15.17 -14.22
C GLU A 244 41.79 14.27 -14.29
N MET A 245 41.16 13.99 -13.14
CA MET A 245 39.90 13.26 -13.08
C MET A 245 38.76 13.98 -13.81
N GLU A 246 38.61 15.29 -13.60
CA GLU A 246 37.54 16.07 -14.21
C GLU A 246 37.68 16.12 -15.74
N VAL A 247 38.91 16.28 -16.24
CA VAL A 247 39.18 16.36 -17.68
C VAL A 247 39.09 14.99 -18.37
N HIS A 248 39.65 13.94 -17.76
CA HIS A 248 39.89 12.67 -18.45
C HIS A 248 38.93 11.55 -18.10
N HIS A 249 38.22 11.63 -16.96
CA HIS A 249 37.42 10.51 -16.46
C HIS A 249 35.99 10.87 -16.07
N GLN A 250 35.63 12.16 -16.04
CA GLN A 250 34.23 12.60 -15.89
C GLN A 250 33.51 12.74 -17.25
N GLY A 251 32.20 12.48 -17.24
CA GLY A 251 31.31 12.64 -18.39
C GLY A 251 31.20 11.40 -19.29
N ALA A 252 30.06 11.29 -19.99
CA ALA A 252 29.73 10.13 -20.82
C ALA A 252 30.75 9.83 -21.94
N ARG A 253 31.49 10.85 -22.41
CA ARG A 253 32.50 10.72 -23.47
C ARG A 253 33.80 10.06 -23.01
N ASN A 254 34.06 10.05 -21.70
CA ASN A 254 35.29 9.56 -21.09
C ASN A 254 35.10 8.19 -20.39
N ALA A 255 33.91 7.60 -20.50
CA ALA A 255 33.61 6.30 -19.90
C ALA A 255 34.51 5.19 -20.51
N GLY A 256 35.12 4.38 -19.64
CA GLY A 256 35.95 3.24 -20.06
C GLY A 256 37.41 3.56 -20.37
N ARG A 257 37.89 4.79 -20.15
CA ARG A 257 39.32 5.11 -20.29
C ARG A 257 40.14 4.44 -19.18
N PRO A 258 41.20 3.68 -19.51
CA PRO A 258 42.12 3.13 -18.51
C PRO A 258 42.74 4.25 -17.67
N MET A 259 42.66 4.14 -16.34
CA MET A 259 43.26 5.08 -15.40
C MET A 259 44.60 4.54 -14.91
N LEU A 260 45.68 5.31 -15.07
CA LEU A 260 46.98 4.98 -14.50
C LEU A 260 46.98 5.40 -13.02
N LEU A 261 47.27 4.46 -12.12
CA LEU A 261 47.33 4.71 -10.68
C LEU A 261 48.77 4.50 -10.21
N GLU A 262 49.40 5.57 -9.74
CA GLU A 262 50.78 5.56 -9.24
C GLU A 262 50.82 5.58 -7.71
N GLY A 263 51.92 5.11 -7.11
CA GLY A 263 52.28 5.42 -5.73
C GLY A 263 51.27 4.99 -4.64
N GLY A 264 50.62 3.82 -4.76
CA GLY A 264 49.70 3.33 -3.73
C GLY A 264 48.27 3.89 -3.82
N LEU A 265 47.94 4.56 -4.92
CA LEU A 265 46.54 4.86 -5.30
C LEU A 265 45.83 3.57 -5.75
N ASP A 266 44.67 3.29 -5.17
CA ASP A 266 43.83 2.14 -5.48
C ASP A 266 42.42 2.63 -5.84
N TRP A 267 41.91 2.28 -7.02
CA TRP A 267 40.55 2.58 -7.43
C TRP A 267 39.63 1.45 -7.01
N LYS A 268 38.74 1.74 -6.06
CA LYS A 268 37.68 0.80 -5.66
C LYS A 268 36.38 1.19 -6.37
N PRO A 269 35.95 0.45 -7.40
CA PRO A 269 34.69 0.72 -8.05
C PRO A 269 33.55 0.49 -7.05
N MET A 270 32.70 1.50 -6.89
CA MET A 270 31.50 1.41 -6.06
C MET A 270 30.34 1.10 -6.99
N GLY A 271 30.26 -0.16 -7.41
CA GLY A 271 29.18 -0.66 -8.28
C GLY A 271 27.86 -0.86 -7.53
N PHE A 272 26.80 -1.20 -8.27
CA PHE A 272 25.56 -1.68 -7.64
C PHE A 272 25.85 -2.95 -6.85
N SER A 273 25.44 -2.97 -5.58
CA SER A 273 25.54 -4.17 -4.77
C SER A 273 24.55 -5.22 -5.32
N PRO A 274 24.91 -6.52 -5.36
CA PRO A 274 23.98 -7.61 -5.68
C PRO A 274 22.66 -7.54 -4.89
N SER A 275 22.70 -7.00 -3.66
CA SER A 275 21.52 -6.75 -2.82
C SER A 275 20.50 -5.84 -3.49
N ASP A 276 20.92 -4.82 -4.25
CA ASP A 276 20.02 -3.87 -4.92
C ASP A 276 19.19 -4.57 -6.03
N MET A 277 19.79 -5.56 -6.71
CA MET A 277 19.08 -6.37 -7.72
C MET A 277 18.09 -7.37 -7.10
N GLU A 278 18.36 -7.87 -5.90
CA GLU A 278 17.44 -8.75 -5.17
C GLU A 278 16.16 -8.02 -4.75
N PHE A 279 16.24 -6.72 -4.41
CA PHE A 279 15.05 -5.92 -4.10
C PHE A 279 14.12 -5.75 -5.30
N GLN A 280 14.65 -5.62 -6.52
CA GLN A 280 13.83 -5.54 -7.73
C GLN A 280 13.05 -6.83 -7.96
N LYS A 281 13.70 -8.00 -7.84
CA LYS A 281 13.03 -9.30 -7.94
C LYS A 281 11.96 -9.50 -6.85
N THR A 282 12.26 -9.05 -5.63
CA THR A 282 11.33 -9.11 -4.49
C THR A 282 10.10 -8.24 -4.74
N LYS A 283 10.29 -7.03 -5.31
CA LYS A 283 9.20 -6.14 -5.72
C LYS A 283 8.31 -6.77 -6.79
N GLU A 284 8.90 -7.42 -7.79
CA GLU A 284 8.16 -8.11 -8.86
C GLU A 284 7.38 -9.33 -8.32
N SER A 285 7.97 -10.10 -7.41
CA SER A 285 7.27 -11.20 -6.72
C SER A 285 6.09 -10.69 -5.91
N ALA A 286 6.29 -9.64 -5.12
CA ALA A 286 5.24 -9.01 -4.33
C ALA A 286 4.10 -8.45 -5.22
N ALA A 287 4.43 -7.87 -6.38
CA ALA A 287 3.43 -7.44 -7.35
C ALA A 287 2.56 -8.60 -7.86
N ARG A 288 3.17 -9.78 -8.11
CA ARG A 288 2.44 -10.99 -8.52
C ARG A 288 1.56 -11.55 -7.41
N GLU A 289 2.03 -11.52 -6.16
CA GLU A 289 1.23 -11.94 -5.00
C GLU A 289 -0.01 -11.05 -4.80
N ILE A 290 0.13 -9.73 -4.98
CA ILE A 290 -1.02 -8.80 -4.97
C ILE A 290 -2.00 -9.17 -6.08
N ALA A 291 -1.51 -9.36 -7.31
CA ALA A 291 -2.36 -9.76 -8.44
C ALA A 291 -3.09 -11.09 -8.19
N LEU A 292 -2.39 -12.06 -7.59
CA LEU A 292 -2.94 -13.37 -7.23
C LEU A 292 -4.07 -13.24 -6.21
N ALA A 293 -3.92 -12.41 -5.18
CA ALA A 293 -4.95 -12.22 -4.16
C ALA A 293 -6.25 -11.66 -4.74
N PHE A 294 -6.16 -10.77 -5.73
CA PHE A 294 -7.33 -10.24 -6.45
C PHE A 294 -7.82 -11.16 -7.58
N GLY A 295 -7.09 -12.23 -7.92
CA GLY A 295 -7.44 -13.11 -9.03
C GLY A 295 -7.26 -12.47 -10.40
N VAL A 296 -6.36 -11.50 -10.54
CA VAL A 296 -6.07 -10.83 -11.82
C VAL A 296 -4.81 -11.45 -12.44
N PRO A 297 -4.87 -11.97 -13.69
CA PRO A 297 -3.68 -12.45 -14.39
C PRO A 297 -2.61 -11.35 -14.51
N PRO A 298 -1.34 -11.60 -14.11
CA PRO A 298 -0.27 -10.60 -14.17
C PRO A 298 -0.05 -10.00 -15.57
N MET A 299 -0.33 -10.78 -16.61
CA MET A 299 -0.26 -10.35 -18.01
C MET A 299 -1.21 -9.17 -18.32
N LEU A 300 -2.40 -9.13 -17.72
CA LEU A 300 -3.34 -8.03 -17.92
C LEU A 300 -2.89 -6.74 -17.22
N LEU A 301 -2.10 -6.87 -16.15
CA LEU A 301 -1.56 -5.76 -15.38
C LEU A 301 -0.26 -5.19 -15.98
N GLY A 302 0.30 -5.83 -17.01
CA GLY A 302 1.59 -5.44 -17.59
C GLY A 302 2.79 -5.75 -16.70
N ILE A 303 2.65 -6.69 -15.74
CA ILE A 303 3.77 -7.14 -14.92
C ILE A 303 4.68 -8.02 -15.80
N PRO A 304 6.01 -7.78 -15.82
CA PRO A 304 6.93 -8.50 -16.69
C PRO A 304 6.91 -10.02 -16.43
N GLY A 305 6.91 -10.79 -17.53
CA GLY A 305 6.86 -12.24 -17.60
C GLY A 305 6.69 -12.72 -19.04
N ASP A 306 6.66 -14.04 -19.27
CA ASP A 306 6.57 -14.62 -20.61
C ASP A 306 5.15 -14.50 -21.19
N ALA A 307 4.88 -13.40 -21.90
CA ALA A 307 3.60 -13.10 -22.51
C ALA A 307 3.61 -13.29 -24.04
N THR A 308 2.80 -14.22 -24.56
CA THR A 308 2.47 -14.32 -26.00
C THR A 308 1.02 -13.88 -26.24
N PHE A 309 0.65 -13.54 -27.49
CA PHE A 309 -0.71 -13.12 -27.83
C PHE A 309 -1.77 -14.21 -27.56
N ALA A 310 -1.43 -15.48 -27.79
CA ALA A 310 -2.33 -16.61 -27.49
C ALA A 310 -2.61 -16.69 -25.97
N ASN A 311 -1.58 -16.47 -25.15
CA ASN A 311 -1.73 -16.45 -23.70
C ASN A 311 -2.60 -15.27 -23.23
N TYR A 312 -2.63 -14.15 -23.95
CA TYR A 312 -3.45 -12.99 -23.59
C TYR A 312 -4.97 -13.26 -23.72
N GLN A 313 -5.39 -13.92 -24.81
CA GLN A 313 -6.81 -14.25 -25.01
C GLN A 313 -7.32 -15.21 -23.93
N GLU A 314 -6.55 -16.26 -23.64
CA GLU A 314 -6.89 -17.21 -22.58
C GLU A 314 -6.84 -16.57 -21.18
N ALA A 315 -5.88 -15.69 -20.92
CA ALA A 315 -5.82 -14.94 -19.67
C ALA A 315 -7.05 -14.04 -19.48
N ASN A 316 -7.52 -13.36 -20.54
CA ASN A 316 -8.73 -12.54 -20.46
C ASN A 316 -9.98 -13.40 -20.20
N ARG A 317 -10.09 -14.56 -20.88
CA ARG A 317 -11.19 -15.51 -20.62
C ARG A 317 -11.16 -16.05 -19.19
N ALA A 318 -9.98 -16.40 -18.67
CA ALA A 318 -9.79 -16.85 -17.30
C ALA A 318 -10.17 -15.76 -16.28
N PHE A 319 -9.78 -14.51 -16.54
CA PHE A 319 -10.12 -13.35 -15.70
C PHE A 319 -11.64 -13.18 -15.55
N TYR A 320 -12.39 -13.19 -16.65
CA TYR A 320 -13.85 -13.09 -16.58
C TYR A 320 -14.48 -14.29 -15.88
N ARG A 321 -13.99 -15.51 -16.14
CA ARG A 321 -14.59 -16.74 -15.61
C ARG A 321 -14.31 -16.99 -14.13
N LEU A 322 -13.10 -16.70 -13.66
CA LEU A 322 -12.65 -17.01 -12.30
C LEU A 322 -12.92 -15.88 -11.32
N THR A 323 -12.91 -14.63 -11.77
CA THR A 323 -12.92 -13.46 -10.88
C THR A 323 -14.17 -12.60 -11.09
N VAL A 324 -14.39 -12.11 -12.32
CA VAL A 324 -15.44 -11.09 -12.58
C VAL A 324 -16.85 -11.68 -12.49
N LEU A 325 -17.11 -12.81 -13.17
CA LEU A 325 -18.44 -13.42 -13.19
C LEU A 325 -18.86 -13.95 -11.82
N PRO A 326 -18.01 -14.69 -11.06
CA PRO A 326 -18.38 -15.13 -9.72
C PRO A 326 -18.67 -13.97 -8.76
N LEU A 327 -17.86 -12.90 -8.78
CA LEU A 327 -18.09 -11.71 -7.97
C LEU A 327 -19.47 -11.10 -8.22
N ARG A 328 -19.88 -11.05 -9.49
CA ARG A 328 -21.17 -10.52 -9.90
C ARG A 328 -22.35 -11.44 -9.58
N CYS A 329 -22.16 -12.76 -9.67
CA CYS A 329 -23.22 -13.74 -9.41
C CYS A 329 -23.48 -13.99 -7.93
N CYS A 330 -22.50 -13.77 -7.04
CA CYS A 330 -22.66 -13.91 -5.60
C CYS A 330 -23.55 -12.81 -4.97
N ALA A 331 -23.87 -11.73 -5.68
CA ALA A 331 -24.81 -10.70 -5.25
C ALA A 331 -26.29 -11.09 -5.46
N ARG A 332 -26.62 -12.38 -5.32
CA ARG A 332 -27.98 -12.93 -5.47
C ARG A 332 -28.66 -13.10 -4.12
#